data_AF-A0A933N9H9-F1
#
_entry.id   AF-A0A933N9H9-F1
#
_cell.length_a   1.000
_cell.length_b   1.000
_cell.length_c   1.000
_cell.angle_alpha   90.00
_cell.angle_beta   90.00
_cell.angle_gamma   90.00
#
_symmetry.space_group_name_H-M   'P 1'
#
loop_
_entity.id
_entity.type
_entity.pdbx_description
1 polymer ?
#
loop_
_entity_poly.entity_id
_entity_poly.type
_entity_poly.pdbx_seq_one_letter_code
_entity_poly.pdbx_strand_id
1 'polypeptide(L)'
;MPKVLLAAVPLLLVSSPALAYDGEVHSFLVQAALGGAGLGEAAPPIPAEALVSIRAEIDRWARTSSDSALRAEWLARYPTPERFDAWAFKELLLFDPRADVFGIDRVPSSIPTLLDAVTVGAQQPDEDRRNRERIAFDLDRKPVVDARGGPVPADPAILNMGKLGALSSQAHAHYGLAELELSDDPEVLKAEPRRFAIRSGYSPGPVLTLAAEMAQQHLDLALIASLMSQPNPTLAWMLTGQAFHYVQDVTNQIHTVQVGIYDFFVDATLERYSLALKTGGGYFGELRTMPSIGIDILTNHHVISEQLVRRRLLDTLAGKVTSEGAKLVEAPKKDEAEFARALDEALGRPGADAGSFAGILTRATIEVSSREGGPVYSAVRSLTDPRFRQAGVLYSEKSDDPDSALAKKLDQSAYDALFALGQRAFQRAGTVMRAWVRVEKEQMGVPAESRAQALDVVIERLVRRQLRLLGEAESRRTEFLGSPQAKSAGPERMPIALAVESAVVGGAAWLVLRRLRRKRASTDHVTGRS
;
A
#
# COMPACT_ATOMS: atom_id res chain seq x y z
N MET A 1 -46.84 29.96 25.11
CA MET A 1 -46.25 29.24 23.96
C MET A 1 -44.80 29.69 23.80
N PRO A 2 -43.82 29.01 24.41
CA PRO A 2 -42.42 29.38 24.27
C PRO A 2 -41.77 28.64 23.09
N LYS A 3 -40.92 29.38 22.38
CA LYS A 3 -40.06 28.95 21.27
C LYS A 3 -38.97 28.03 21.82
N VAL A 4 -38.81 26.83 21.26
CA VAL A 4 -37.64 25.99 21.47
C VAL A 4 -36.73 26.14 20.24
N LEU A 5 -35.59 26.81 20.43
CA LEU A 5 -34.46 26.74 19.52
C LEU A 5 -33.90 25.31 19.56
N LEU A 6 -33.88 24.62 18.41
CA LEU A 6 -33.01 23.46 18.22
C LEU A 6 -31.72 23.95 17.58
N ALA A 7 -30.65 23.99 18.38
CA ALA A 7 -29.29 24.19 17.91
C ALA A 7 -28.85 22.96 17.10
N ALA A 8 -28.48 23.18 15.85
CA ALA A 8 -27.77 22.18 15.06
C ALA A 8 -26.32 22.11 15.55
N VAL A 9 -25.97 21.03 16.26
CA VAL A 9 -24.58 20.68 16.55
C VAL A 9 -24.04 19.98 15.30
N PRO A 10 -23.00 20.50 14.63
CA PRO A 10 -22.33 19.75 13.59
C PRO A 10 -21.57 18.60 14.28
N LEU A 11 -22.00 17.36 14.04
CA LEU A 11 -21.18 16.20 14.36
C LEU A 11 -19.89 16.32 13.53
N LEU A 12 -18.82 16.74 14.19
CA LEU A 12 -17.45 16.53 13.73
C LEU A 12 -17.28 15.02 13.55
N LEU A 13 -17.36 14.56 12.31
CA LEU A 13 -16.91 13.23 11.92
C LEU A 13 -15.39 13.18 12.18
N VAL A 14 -15.03 12.75 13.39
CA VAL A 14 -13.65 12.37 13.70
C VAL A 14 -13.34 11.15 12.84
N SER A 15 -12.64 11.39 11.73
CA SER A 15 -12.09 10.36 10.86
C SER A 15 -11.03 9.57 11.64
N SER A 16 -11.52 8.55 12.36
CA SER A 16 -10.66 7.57 13.04
C SER A 16 -9.72 6.94 12.00
N PRO A 17 -8.45 6.68 12.34
CA PRO A 17 -7.47 6.15 11.39
C PRO A 17 -8.00 4.89 10.74
N ALA A 18 -7.83 4.80 9.42
CA ALA A 18 -7.94 3.55 8.70
C ALA A 18 -6.62 2.79 8.92
N LEU A 19 -6.65 1.50 9.22
CA LEU A 19 -5.50 0.70 9.63
C LEU A 19 -5.26 -0.36 8.54
N ALA A 20 -4.79 0.02 7.36
CA ALA A 20 -4.26 -1.00 6.46
C ALA A 20 -3.03 -1.60 7.14
N TYR A 21 -2.89 -2.93 7.15
CA TYR A 21 -2.03 -3.71 8.06
C TYR A 21 -2.09 -3.27 9.53
N ASP A 22 -2.74 -4.10 10.34
CA ASP A 22 -2.87 -3.78 11.76
C ASP A 22 -1.48 -3.73 12.42
N GLY A 23 -1.13 -2.59 13.04
CA GLY A 23 0.14 -2.37 13.71
C GLY A 23 0.50 -3.48 14.71
N GLU A 24 -0.48 -4.21 15.24
CA GLU A 24 -0.26 -5.39 16.06
C GLU A 24 0.51 -6.51 15.34
N VAL A 25 0.25 -6.75 14.05
CA VAL A 25 0.94 -7.79 13.27
C VAL A 25 2.40 -7.37 13.03
N HIS A 26 2.64 -6.12 12.62
CA HIS A 26 3.99 -5.59 12.44
C HIS A 26 4.81 -5.70 13.74
N SER A 27 4.20 -5.30 14.86
CA SER A 27 4.82 -5.41 16.19
C SER A 27 5.18 -6.84 16.54
N PHE A 28 4.22 -7.74 16.37
CA PHE A 28 4.40 -9.16 16.67
C PHE A 28 5.56 -9.74 15.84
N LEU A 29 5.60 -9.46 14.54
CA LEU A 29 6.66 -9.96 13.65
C LEU A 29 8.04 -9.51 14.13
N VAL A 30 8.21 -8.23 14.47
CA VAL A 30 9.48 -7.72 15.00
C VAL A 30 9.88 -8.45 16.28
N GLN A 31 8.99 -8.49 17.28
CA GLN A 31 9.28 -9.09 18.57
C GLN A 31 9.63 -10.58 18.45
N ALA A 32 8.86 -11.32 17.66
CA ALA A 32 9.06 -12.75 17.48
C ALA A 32 10.33 -13.06 16.67
N ALA A 33 10.64 -12.28 15.64
CA ALA A 33 11.81 -12.50 14.79
C ALA A 33 13.13 -12.09 15.47
N LEU A 34 13.11 -11.02 16.27
CA LEU A 34 14.31 -10.35 16.78
C LEU A 34 14.50 -10.45 18.30
N GLY A 35 13.66 -11.19 19.03
CA GLY A 35 13.81 -11.37 20.48
C GLY A 35 15.19 -11.89 20.91
N GLY A 36 15.88 -12.64 20.04
CA GLY A 36 17.25 -13.13 20.25
C GLY A 36 18.36 -12.30 19.58
N ALA A 37 18.04 -11.17 18.95
CA ALA A 37 18.98 -10.44 18.10
C ALA A 37 19.95 -9.52 18.87
N GLY A 38 19.94 -9.54 20.22
CA GLY A 38 20.77 -8.66 21.04
C GLY A 38 20.34 -7.19 20.95
N LEU A 39 19.05 -6.93 21.08
CA LEU A 39 18.44 -5.59 21.13
C LEU A 39 17.70 -5.34 22.46
N GLY A 40 17.94 -6.17 23.48
CA GLY A 40 17.31 -6.04 24.80
C GLY A 40 17.92 -4.96 25.69
N GLU A 41 18.89 -4.20 25.20
CA GLU A 41 19.50 -3.09 25.94
C GLU A 41 18.51 -1.95 26.15
N ALA A 42 18.67 -1.22 27.26
CA ALA A 42 17.83 -0.07 27.57
C ALA A 42 17.98 1.02 26.49
N ALA A 43 16.85 1.50 25.99
CA ALA A 43 16.84 2.57 24.99
C ALA A 43 17.04 3.93 25.67
N PRO A 44 18.12 4.70 25.34
CA PRO A 44 18.22 6.08 25.79
C PRO A 44 17.07 6.94 25.22
N PRO A 45 16.67 8.03 25.87
CA PRO A 45 15.62 8.91 25.34
C PRO A 45 16.05 9.50 23.98
N ILE A 46 15.07 9.78 23.12
CA ILE A 46 15.30 10.56 21.90
C ILE A 46 15.07 12.02 22.24
N PRO A 47 16.13 12.85 22.32
CA PRO A 47 15.95 14.25 22.64
C PRO A 47 15.47 15.01 21.39
N ALA A 48 14.74 16.12 21.57
CA ALA A 48 14.08 16.83 20.48
C ALA A 48 15.10 17.34 19.42
N GLU A 49 16.30 17.71 19.86
CA GLU A 49 17.40 18.13 18.99
C GLU A 49 17.87 17.04 18.03
N ALA A 50 17.74 15.74 18.37
CA ALA A 50 18.19 14.66 17.49
C ALA A 50 17.44 14.66 16.14
N LEU A 51 16.17 15.07 16.15
CA LEU A 51 15.36 15.19 14.93
C LEU A 51 15.85 16.32 14.03
N VAL A 52 16.31 17.42 14.62
CA VAL A 52 16.88 18.56 13.91
C VAL A 52 18.29 18.23 13.41
N SER A 53 19.07 17.49 14.20
CA SER A 53 20.45 17.13 13.89
C SER A 53 20.56 16.31 12.60
N ILE A 54 19.72 15.28 12.39
CA ILE A 54 19.74 14.49 11.15
C ILE A 54 19.57 15.40 9.92
N ARG A 55 18.58 16.30 9.97
CA ARG A 55 18.28 17.23 8.89
C ARG A 55 19.43 18.21 8.66
N ALA A 56 20.00 18.76 9.72
CA ALA A 56 21.13 19.69 9.65
C ALA A 56 22.41 19.02 9.11
N GLU A 57 22.64 17.74 9.42
CA GLU A 57 23.75 16.95 8.89
C GLU A 57 23.63 16.80 7.36
N ILE A 58 22.45 16.42 6.88
CA ILE A 58 22.15 16.28 5.45
C ILE A 58 22.33 17.60 4.70
N ASP A 59 21.75 18.70 5.21
CA ASP A 59 21.87 20.02 4.57
C ASP A 59 23.31 20.52 4.53
N ARG A 60 24.04 20.40 5.65
CA ARG A 60 25.45 20.78 5.69
C ARG A 60 26.26 20.01 4.65
N TRP A 61 26.12 18.69 4.63
CA TRP A 61 26.84 17.84 3.67
C TRP A 61 26.52 18.25 2.23
N ALA A 62 25.24 18.42 1.88
CA ALA A 62 24.82 18.73 0.52
C ALA A 62 25.32 20.11 0.06
N ARG A 63 25.36 21.11 0.95
CA ARG A 63 25.94 22.44 0.69
C ARG A 63 27.45 22.41 0.48
N THR A 64 28.15 21.46 1.10
CA THR A 64 29.62 21.33 0.99
C THR A 64 30.05 20.22 0.03
N SER A 65 29.12 19.53 -0.61
CA SER A 65 29.41 18.42 -1.52
C SER A 65 30.40 18.85 -2.62
N SER A 66 31.36 17.97 -2.92
CA SER A 66 32.34 18.15 -3.99
C SER A 66 31.71 18.02 -5.39
N ASP A 67 30.54 17.39 -5.49
CA ASP A 67 29.74 17.35 -6.71
C ASP A 67 29.03 18.69 -6.92
N SER A 68 29.52 19.47 -7.88
CA SER A 68 29.01 20.81 -8.18
C SER A 68 27.58 20.79 -8.72
N ALA A 69 27.17 19.74 -9.44
CA ALA A 69 25.82 19.63 -10.00
C ALA A 69 24.81 19.32 -8.89
N LEU A 70 25.12 18.34 -8.02
CA LEU A 70 24.31 18.03 -6.85
C LEU A 70 24.17 19.25 -5.94
N ARG A 71 25.29 19.92 -5.63
CA ARG A 71 25.28 21.12 -4.79
C ARG A 71 24.44 22.24 -5.41
N ALA A 72 24.54 22.45 -6.72
CA ALA A 72 23.74 23.45 -7.42
C ALA A 72 22.24 23.13 -7.36
N GLU A 73 21.86 21.86 -7.57
CA GLU A 73 20.46 21.43 -7.44
C GLU A 73 19.95 21.61 -6.00
N TRP A 74 20.74 21.22 -5.00
CA TRP A 74 20.38 21.39 -3.59
C TRP A 74 20.15 22.86 -3.23
N LEU A 75 21.07 23.75 -3.62
CA LEU A 75 20.96 25.19 -3.37
C LEU A 75 19.82 25.85 -4.14
N ALA A 76 19.44 25.33 -5.31
CA ALA A 76 18.28 25.81 -6.05
C ALA A 76 16.96 25.48 -5.32
N ARG A 77 16.87 24.28 -4.73
CA ARG A 77 15.69 23.82 -3.97
C ARG A 77 15.63 24.43 -2.57
N TYR A 78 16.78 24.53 -1.91
CA TYR A 78 16.92 24.98 -0.52
C TYR A 78 17.99 26.09 -0.41
N PRO A 79 17.66 27.34 -0.80
CA PRO A 79 18.64 28.42 -0.89
C PRO A 79 19.37 28.72 0.42
N THR A 80 18.66 28.63 1.55
CA THR A 80 19.23 28.84 2.90
C THR A 80 18.94 27.63 3.79
N PRO A 81 19.74 27.40 4.86
CA PRO A 81 19.51 26.29 5.78
C PRO A 81 18.09 26.28 6.37
N GLU A 82 17.50 27.45 6.61
CA GLU A 82 16.15 27.60 7.16
C GLU A 82 15.06 27.15 6.18
N ARG A 83 15.37 27.11 4.87
CA ARG A 83 14.45 26.59 3.84
C ARG A 83 14.44 25.06 3.80
N PHE A 84 15.41 24.39 4.43
CA PHE A 84 15.39 22.95 4.64
C PHE A 84 14.90 22.61 6.05
N ASP A 85 13.62 22.90 6.30
CA ASP A 85 12.92 22.59 7.55
C ASP A 85 12.24 21.20 7.50
N ALA A 86 11.43 20.88 8.52
CA ALA A 86 10.74 19.59 8.58
C ALA A 86 9.81 19.33 7.38
N TRP A 87 9.17 20.38 6.86
CA TRP A 87 8.34 20.30 5.67
C TRP A 87 9.17 19.91 4.45
N ALA A 88 10.24 20.66 4.17
CA ALA A 88 11.12 20.40 3.03
C ALA A 88 11.80 19.03 3.12
N PHE A 89 12.10 18.56 4.34
CA PHE A 89 12.67 17.24 4.56
C PHE A 89 11.66 16.12 4.27
N LYS A 90 10.39 16.29 4.65
CA LYS A 90 9.32 15.35 4.27
C LYS A 90 9.11 15.30 2.75
N GLU A 91 9.17 16.44 2.06
CA GLU A 91 9.12 16.47 0.60
C GLU A 91 10.32 15.74 0.00
N LEU A 92 11.54 15.97 0.51
CA LEU A 92 12.75 15.25 0.08
C LEU A 92 12.58 13.73 0.19
N LEU A 93 11.93 13.28 1.26
CA LEU A 93 11.67 11.87 1.56
C LEU A 93 10.42 11.30 0.88
N LEU A 94 9.79 12.07 -0.03
CA LEU A 94 8.58 11.67 -0.74
C LEU A 94 7.42 11.33 0.21
N PHE A 95 7.32 12.01 1.35
CA PHE A 95 6.18 11.93 2.27
C PHE A 95 5.17 13.05 1.99
N ASP A 96 3.97 12.95 2.56
CA ASP A 96 3.07 14.10 2.69
C ASP A 96 3.69 15.09 3.69
N PRO A 97 4.06 16.30 3.26
CA PRO A 97 4.71 17.25 4.15
C PRO A 97 3.79 17.83 5.23
N ARG A 98 2.48 17.59 5.17
CA ARG A 98 1.51 17.95 6.21
C ARG A 98 1.39 16.88 7.30
N ALA A 99 1.87 15.66 7.07
CA ALA A 99 1.80 14.58 8.05
C ALA A 99 2.67 14.91 9.28
N ASP A 100 2.26 14.40 10.45
CA ASP A 100 3.00 14.50 11.71
C ASP A 100 3.85 13.25 11.91
N VAL A 101 5.02 13.23 11.26
CA VAL A 101 5.81 12.02 10.99
C VAL A 101 6.71 11.67 12.17
N PHE A 102 6.67 10.41 12.60
CA PHE A 102 7.57 9.93 13.65
C PHE A 102 9.03 9.90 13.18
N GLY A 103 9.94 10.44 14.00
CA GLY A 103 11.35 10.59 13.64
C GLY A 103 11.66 11.85 12.84
N ILE A 104 10.66 12.71 12.55
CA ILE A 104 10.84 14.02 11.92
C ILE A 104 10.17 15.12 12.75
N ASP A 105 8.87 14.98 13.01
CA ASP A 105 8.06 15.97 13.72
C ASP A 105 7.87 15.60 15.20
N ARG A 106 7.80 14.28 15.49
CA ARG A 106 7.54 13.75 16.83
C ARG A 106 8.29 12.46 17.11
N VAL A 107 8.35 12.10 18.39
CA VAL A 107 8.87 10.82 18.89
C VAL A 107 7.97 10.29 20.00
N PRO A 108 7.94 8.96 20.24
CA PRO A 108 7.29 8.40 21.42
C PRO A 108 7.90 8.96 22.72
N SER A 109 7.07 9.12 23.75
CA SER A 109 7.48 9.71 25.03
C SER A 109 8.47 8.84 25.82
N SER A 110 8.38 7.52 25.67
CA SER A 110 9.27 6.56 26.29
C SER A 110 9.33 5.27 25.49
N ILE A 111 10.52 4.70 25.36
CA ILE A 111 10.78 3.41 24.71
C ILE A 111 11.68 2.63 25.68
N PRO A 112 11.28 1.43 26.16
CA PRO A 112 12.06 0.73 27.18
C PRO A 112 13.38 0.14 26.65
N THR A 113 13.33 -0.58 25.53
CA THR A 113 14.49 -1.25 24.94
C THR A 113 14.71 -0.89 23.47
N LEU A 114 15.89 -1.19 22.92
CA LEU A 114 16.14 -1.01 21.48
C LEU A 114 15.22 -1.92 20.63
N LEU A 115 14.86 -3.11 21.12
CA LEU A 115 13.86 -3.96 20.46
C LEU A 115 12.48 -3.30 20.45
N ASP A 116 12.09 -2.62 21.52
CA ASP A 116 10.86 -1.83 21.56
C ASP A 116 10.92 -0.64 20.59
N ALA A 117 12.10 -0.04 20.39
CA ALA A 117 12.29 1.02 19.40
C ALA A 117 11.97 0.52 17.98
N VAL A 118 12.51 -0.64 17.60
CA VAL A 118 12.20 -1.28 16.31
C VAL A 118 10.71 -1.65 16.23
N THR A 119 10.15 -2.20 17.30
CA THR A 119 8.76 -2.67 17.35
C THR A 119 7.77 -1.53 17.16
N VAL A 120 7.97 -0.41 17.88
CA VAL A 120 7.14 0.79 17.71
C VAL A 120 7.38 1.39 16.32
N GLY A 121 8.63 1.46 15.87
CA GLY A 121 8.99 1.96 14.54
C GLY A 121 8.24 1.26 13.40
N ALA A 122 8.04 -0.05 13.49
CA ALA A 122 7.36 -0.85 12.46
C ALA A 122 5.86 -0.56 12.29
N GLN A 123 5.24 0.15 13.23
CA GLN A 123 3.83 0.55 13.15
C GLN A 123 3.64 1.96 12.60
N GLN A 124 4.63 2.81 12.82
CA GLN A 124 4.53 4.26 12.62
C GLN A 124 4.15 4.69 11.20
N PRO A 125 4.61 4.02 10.11
CA PRO A 125 4.22 4.43 8.76
C PRO A 125 2.70 4.40 8.49
N ASP A 126 1.95 3.51 9.14
CA ASP A 126 0.49 3.52 9.05
C ASP A 126 -0.18 4.52 10.00
N GLU A 127 0.43 4.75 11.17
CA GLU A 127 -0.11 5.65 12.19
C GLU A 127 -0.02 7.13 11.80
N ASP A 128 1.10 7.55 11.22
CA ASP A 128 1.36 8.95 10.90
C ASP A 128 0.90 9.39 9.52
N ARG A 129 0.40 8.45 8.70
CA ARG A 129 -0.22 8.72 7.40
C ARG A 129 0.73 9.39 6.40
N ARG A 130 2.05 9.25 6.57
CA ARG A 130 3.08 9.85 5.69
C ARG A 130 2.89 9.57 4.20
N ASN A 131 2.17 8.50 3.84
CA ASN A 131 1.96 8.08 2.45
C ASN A 131 0.54 8.33 1.89
N ARG A 132 -0.41 8.91 2.65
CA ARG A 132 -1.84 8.88 2.26
C ARG A 132 -2.37 10.07 1.44
N GLU A 133 -1.83 11.27 1.57
CA GLU A 133 -2.40 12.45 0.86
C GLU A 133 -1.32 13.24 0.14
N ARG A 134 -0.55 12.52 -0.70
CA ARG A 134 0.57 13.08 -1.43
C ARG A 134 0.12 13.94 -2.61
N ILE A 135 -0.26 15.17 -2.30
CA ILE A 135 -0.52 16.23 -3.28
C ILE A 135 0.71 17.13 -3.43
N ALA A 136 0.80 17.81 -4.56
CA ALA A 136 1.88 18.75 -4.86
C ALA A 136 1.62 20.10 -4.18
N PHE A 137 2.72 20.76 -3.77
CA PHE A 137 2.71 22.10 -3.21
C PHE A 137 3.63 23.03 -4.03
N ASP A 138 3.29 24.32 -4.05
CA ASP A 138 4.16 25.35 -4.61
C ASP A 138 5.21 25.84 -3.59
N LEU A 139 6.04 26.79 -3.99
CA LEU A 139 7.11 27.35 -3.14
C LEU A 139 6.59 28.09 -1.89
N ASP A 140 5.32 28.49 -1.91
CA ASP A 140 4.60 29.11 -0.79
C ASP A 140 3.84 28.07 0.06
N ARG A 141 4.04 26.77 -0.21
CA ARG A 141 3.39 25.63 0.45
C ARG A 141 1.87 25.61 0.26
N LYS A 142 1.37 26.20 -0.82
CA LYS A 142 -0.04 26.11 -1.20
C LYS A 142 -0.25 24.90 -2.10
N PRO A 143 -1.35 24.16 -1.94
CA PRO A 143 -1.71 23.07 -2.83
C PRO A 143 -1.72 23.52 -4.30
N VAL A 144 -1.02 22.77 -5.15
CA VAL A 144 -1.11 22.94 -6.60
C VAL A 144 -2.41 22.31 -7.07
N VAL A 145 -3.16 23.07 -7.87
CA VAL A 145 -4.43 22.63 -8.47
C VAL A 145 -4.34 22.56 -9.98
N ASP A 146 -5.10 21.64 -10.57
CA ASP A 146 -5.24 21.53 -12.02
C ASP A 146 -6.15 22.63 -12.60
N ALA A 147 -6.28 22.68 -13.93
CA ALA A 147 -7.14 23.65 -14.62
C ALA A 147 -8.64 23.58 -14.24
N ARG A 148 -9.06 22.53 -13.51
CA ARG A 148 -10.43 22.31 -13.02
C ARG A 148 -10.54 22.53 -11.52
N GLY A 149 -9.48 22.98 -10.85
CA GLY A 149 -9.42 23.19 -9.41
C GLY A 149 -9.25 21.91 -8.59
N GLY A 150 -8.94 20.77 -9.21
CA GLY A 150 -8.67 19.50 -8.53
C GLY A 150 -7.25 19.44 -7.97
N PRO A 151 -6.99 18.68 -6.90
CA PRO A 151 -5.64 18.54 -6.34
C PRO A 151 -4.73 17.79 -7.31
N VAL A 152 -3.49 18.28 -7.45
CA VAL A 152 -2.46 17.63 -8.27
C VAL A 152 -1.65 16.68 -7.38
N PRO A 153 -1.41 15.43 -7.80
CA PRO A 153 -0.55 14.51 -7.05
C PRO A 153 0.88 15.05 -6.96
N ALA A 154 1.58 14.78 -5.84
CA ALA A 154 3.00 15.11 -5.70
C ALA A 154 3.83 14.47 -6.83
N ASP A 155 3.46 13.25 -7.20
CA ASP A 155 3.94 12.50 -8.35
C ASP A 155 2.76 11.82 -9.05
N PRO A 156 2.39 12.19 -10.29
CA PRO A 156 1.29 11.56 -11.02
C PRO A 156 1.40 10.05 -11.21
N ALA A 157 2.60 9.46 -11.20
CA ALA A 157 2.76 8.00 -11.37
C ALA A 157 2.12 7.18 -10.24
N ILE A 158 1.94 7.75 -9.05
CA ILE A 158 1.28 7.07 -7.92
C ILE A 158 -0.18 6.73 -8.23
N LEU A 159 -0.80 7.47 -9.15
CA LEU A 159 -2.18 7.23 -9.59
C LEU A 159 -2.36 5.88 -10.29
N ASN A 160 -1.26 5.26 -10.74
CA ASN A 160 -1.29 3.93 -11.36
C ASN A 160 -1.36 2.79 -10.34
N MET A 161 -1.15 3.04 -9.05
CA MET A 161 -1.31 2.03 -7.98
C MET A 161 -2.54 2.29 -7.10
N GLY A 162 -3.07 3.51 -7.09
CA GLY A 162 -4.24 3.85 -6.28
C GLY A 162 -4.80 5.23 -6.61
N LYS A 163 -5.89 5.62 -5.95
CA LYS A 163 -6.46 6.97 -6.10
C LYS A 163 -5.80 7.94 -5.12
N LEU A 164 -5.86 9.23 -5.43
CA LEU A 164 -5.54 10.28 -4.45
C LEU A 164 -6.57 10.29 -3.31
N GLY A 165 -6.08 10.28 -2.07
CA GLY A 165 -6.89 10.19 -0.87
C GLY A 165 -7.38 8.77 -0.55
N ALA A 166 -7.79 8.56 0.71
CA ALA A 166 -8.19 7.27 1.30
C ALA A 166 -7.01 6.31 1.60
N LEU A 167 -7.29 5.03 1.88
CA LEU A 167 -6.25 4.01 2.12
C LEU A 167 -5.51 3.62 0.83
N SER A 168 -6.19 3.56 -0.31
CA SER A 168 -5.57 3.15 -1.58
C SER A 168 -4.42 4.04 -2.02
N SER A 169 -4.36 5.28 -1.53
CA SER A 169 -3.33 6.24 -1.90
C SER A 169 -1.95 5.93 -1.33
N GLN A 170 -1.84 5.00 -0.38
CA GLN A 170 -0.54 4.55 0.13
C GLN A 170 -0.02 3.31 -0.60
N ALA A 171 -0.81 2.69 -1.49
CA ALA A 171 -0.42 1.46 -2.18
C ALA A 171 0.92 1.57 -2.93
N HIS A 172 1.22 2.73 -3.54
CA HIS A 172 2.50 2.94 -4.22
C HIS A 172 3.71 2.84 -3.28
N ALA A 173 3.56 3.12 -1.99
CA ALA A 173 4.65 3.07 -1.02
C ALA A 173 4.80 1.70 -0.34
N HIS A 174 3.69 1.00 -0.14
CA HIS A 174 3.65 -0.28 0.60
C HIS A 174 3.78 -1.50 -0.32
N TYR A 175 3.42 -1.36 -1.60
CA TYR A 175 3.59 -2.44 -2.57
C TYR A 175 5.01 -2.52 -3.09
N GLY A 176 5.38 -3.70 -3.58
CA GLY A 176 6.60 -3.93 -4.33
C GLY A 176 6.35 -4.92 -5.46
N LEU A 177 6.27 -4.44 -6.70
CA LEU A 177 6.17 -5.31 -7.87
C LEU A 177 7.55 -5.87 -8.24
N ALA A 178 7.57 -7.09 -8.78
CA ALA A 178 8.81 -7.71 -9.24
C ALA A 178 9.45 -6.91 -10.39
N GLU A 179 10.77 -6.88 -10.45
CA GLU A 179 11.55 -6.21 -11.50
C GLU A 179 11.55 -7.03 -12.79
N LEU A 180 10.38 -7.14 -13.39
CA LEU A 180 10.13 -7.82 -14.66
C LEU A 180 9.53 -6.84 -15.66
N GLU A 181 9.53 -7.24 -16.93
CA GLU A 181 8.71 -6.57 -17.93
C GLU A 181 7.22 -6.78 -17.58
N LEU A 182 6.58 -5.67 -17.18
CA LEU A 182 5.17 -5.61 -16.85
C LEU A 182 4.32 -5.52 -18.12
N SER A 183 3.14 -6.12 -18.08
CA SER A 183 2.18 -6.15 -19.19
C SER A 183 0.76 -5.90 -18.68
N ASP A 184 -0.05 -5.21 -19.48
CA ASP A 184 -1.50 -5.06 -19.26
C ASP A 184 -2.31 -6.10 -20.04
N ASP A 185 -1.66 -7.09 -20.67
CA ASP A 185 -2.31 -8.18 -21.39
C ASP A 185 -3.05 -9.11 -20.40
N PRO A 186 -4.38 -9.29 -20.56
CA PRO A 186 -5.15 -10.20 -19.73
C PRO A 186 -4.65 -11.66 -19.77
N GLU A 187 -4.00 -12.11 -20.84
CA GLU A 187 -3.38 -13.45 -20.90
C GLU A 187 -2.17 -13.55 -19.96
N VAL A 188 -1.40 -12.46 -19.79
CA VAL A 188 -0.34 -12.41 -18.78
C VAL A 188 -0.92 -12.51 -17.37
N LEU A 189 -2.07 -11.86 -17.09
CA LEU A 189 -2.72 -12.03 -15.79
C LEU A 189 -3.17 -13.47 -15.51
N LYS A 190 -3.58 -14.22 -16.53
CA LYS A 190 -3.99 -15.62 -16.37
C LYS A 190 -2.80 -16.53 -16.06
N ALA A 191 -1.67 -16.31 -16.74
CA ALA A 191 -0.51 -17.20 -16.67
C ALA A 191 0.50 -16.79 -15.58
N GLU A 192 0.72 -15.49 -15.41
CA GLU A 192 1.79 -14.94 -14.57
C GLU A 192 1.39 -13.59 -13.92
N PRO A 193 0.46 -13.61 -12.92
CA PRO A 193 -0.08 -12.38 -12.31
C PRO A 193 0.95 -11.36 -11.80
N ARG A 194 2.14 -11.80 -11.40
CA ARG A 194 3.25 -10.94 -10.95
C ARG A 194 3.81 -10.01 -12.02
N ARG A 195 3.55 -10.28 -13.30
CA ARG A 195 3.91 -9.40 -14.41
C ARG A 195 2.77 -8.51 -14.87
N PHE A 196 1.57 -8.71 -14.32
CA PHE A 196 0.43 -7.94 -14.75
C PHE A 196 0.38 -6.58 -14.04
N ALA A 197 0.34 -5.50 -14.82
CA ALA A 197 0.11 -4.17 -14.29
C ALA A 197 -0.54 -3.24 -15.32
N ILE A 198 -1.51 -2.43 -14.88
CA ILE A 198 -2.23 -1.45 -15.69
C ILE A 198 -1.91 -0.03 -15.20
N ARG A 199 -1.73 0.89 -16.15
CA ARG A 199 -1.55 2.33 -15.91
C ARG A 199 -2.88 3.09 -15.93
N SER A 200 -3.75 2.80 -14.97
CA SER A 200 -5.15 3.29 -15.01
C SER A 200 -5.34 4.75 -14.63
N GLY A 201 -4.41 5.36 -13.88
CA GLY A 201 -4.57 6.71 -13.34
C GLY A 201 -3.73 7.79 -14.02
N TYR A 202 -2.60 7.40 -14.62
CA TYR A 202 -1.69 8.26 -15.38
C TYR A 202 -0.96 7.44 -16.45
N SER A 203 -1.63 7.22 -17.58
CA SER A 203 -1.15 6.39 -18.70
C SER A 203 0.27 6.70 -19.22
N PRO A 204 0.75 7.97 -19.27
CA PRO A 204 2.12 8.26 -19.71
C PRO A 204 3.19 7.77 -18.73
N GLY A 205 2.90 7.73 -17.44
CA GLY A 205 3.85 7.35 -16.40
C GLY A 205 3.95 5.85 -16.16
N PRO A 206 4.96 5.41 -15.39
CA PRO A 206 5.10 4.00 -15.01
C PRO A 206 4.07 3.58 -13.96
N VAL A 207 3.93 2.28 -13.75
CA VAL A 207 3.33 1.73 -12.52
C VAL A 207 4.42 1.76 -11.45
N LEU A 208 4.27 2.63 -10.44
CA LEU A 208 5.31 2.91 -9.47
C LEU A 208 5.01 2.24 -8.13
N THR A 209 5.94 1.40 -7.67
CA THR A 209 5.96 0.82 -6.32
C THR A 209 7.29 1.10 -5.64
N LEU A 210 7.26 1.53 -4.37
CA LEU A 210 8.39 2.13 -3.68
C LEU A 210 8.79 1.38 -2.39
N ALA A 211 8.27 0.18 -2.10
CA ALA A 211 8.60 -0.50 -0.85
C ALA A 211 10.12 -0.67 -0.63
N ALA A 212 10.88 -1.01 -1.69
CA ALA A 212 12.34 -1.14 -1.62
C ALA A 212 13.04 0.21 -1.41
N GLU A 213 12.58 1.26 -2.08
CA GLU A 213 13.07 2.62 -1.93
C GLU A 213 12.79 3.17 -0.52
N MET A 214 11.58 2.90 0.00
CA MET A 214 11.16 3.29 1.34
C MET A 214 11.96 2.54 2.40
N ALA A 215 12.13 1.23 2.27
CA ALA A 215 12.96 0.45 3.18
C ALA A 215 14.41 0.98 3.21
N GLN A 216 15.00 1.23 2.03
CA GLN A 216 16.35 1.78 1.94
C GLN A 216 16.45 3.21 2.48
N GLN A 217 15.44 4.05 2.24
CA GLN A 217 15.41 5.41 2.77
C GLN A 217 15.45 5.43 4.30
N HIS A 218 14.68 4.56 4.95
CA HIS A 218 14.68 4.49 6.40
C HIS A 218 15.97 3.88 6.97
N LEU A 219 16.59 2.92 6.27
CA LEU A 219 17.94 2.46 6.60
C LEU A 219 18.95 3.62 6.53
N ASP A 220 18.92 4.42 5.46
CA ASP A 220 19.86 5.53 5.31
C ASP A 220 19.72 6.53 6.48
N LEU A 221 18.48 6.83 6.89
CA LEU A 221 18.21 7.66 8.06
C LEU A 221 18.68 7.01 9.37
N ALA A 222 18.46 5.70 9.54
CA ALA A 222 18.92 4.95 10.70
C ALA A 222 20.45 4.97 10.83
N LEU A 223 21.14 4.76 9.71
CA LEU A 223 22.60 4.83 9.64
C LEU A 223 23.10 6.24 9.93
N ILE A 224 22.48 7.30 9.38
CA ILE A 224 22.81 8.69 9.73
C ILE A 224 22.68 8.91 11.24
N ALA A 225 21.55 8.53 11.84
CA ALA A 225 21.33 8.66 13.28
C ALA A 225 22.36 7.90 14.14
N SER A 226 22.96 6.83 13.61
CA SER A 226 23.99 6.03 14.28
C SER A 226 25.43 6.50 14.05
N LEU A 227 25.70 7.18 12.94
CA LEU A 227 27.06 7.55 12.48
C LEU A 227 27.42 9.02 12.76
N MET A 228 26.42 9.86 13.04
CA MET A 228 26.63 11.25 13.43
C MET A 228 27.51 11.40 14.68
N SER A 229 28.06 12.60 14.86
CA SER A 229 28.93 12.93 16.02
C SER A 229 28.24 12.76 17.37
N GLN A 230 26.91 12.92 17.41
CA GLN A 230 26.06 12.63 18.57
C GLN A 230 25.05 11.55 18.16
N PRO A 231 25.45 10.27 18.19
CA PRO A 231 24.59 9.19 17.74
C PRO A 231 23.45 8.96 18.72
N ASN A 232 22.27 8.60 18.21
CA ASN A 232 21.13 8.18 19.03
C ASN A 232 20.66 6.79 18.61
N PRO A 233 21.01 5.73 19.38
CA PRO A 233 20.69 4.36 18.99
C PRO A 233 19.18 4.09 19.02
N THR A 234 18.42 4.74 19.90
CA THR A 234 16.96 4.58 19.95
C THR A 234 16.30 5.12 18.69
N LEU A 235 16.71 6.31 18.22
CA LEU A 235 16.23 6.88 16.97
C LEU A 235 16.66 6.03 15.77
N ALA A 236 17.90 5.55 15.75
CA ALA A 236 18.40 4.67 14.69
C ALA A 236 17.54 3.40 14.57
N TRP A 237 17.36 2.65 15.67
CA TRP A 237 16.56 1.43 15.65
C TRP A 237 15.06 1.68 15.45
N MET A 238 14.53 2.84 15.85
CA MET A 238 13.16 3.23 15.51
C MET A 238 13.00 3.44 14.00
N LEU A 239 13.96 4.10 13.35
CA LEU A 239 14.00 4.26 11.89
C LEU A 239 14.18 2.92 11.18
N THR A 240 14.99 1.99 11.72
CA THR A 240 15.06 0.61 11.24
C THR A 240 13.69 -0.07 11.31
N GLY A 241 12.94 0.11 12.40
CA GLY A 241 11.56 -0.36 12.51
C GLY A 241 10.68 0.15 11.38
N GLN A 242 10.74 1.45 11.08
CA GLN A 242 10.01 2.03 9.96
C GLN A 242 10.44 1.45 8.61
N ALA A 243 11.69 1.01 8.46
CA ALA A 243 12.15 0.28 7.28
C ALA A 243 11.51 -1.11 7.21
N PHE A 244 11.45 -1.83 8.33
CA PHE A 244 10.84 -3.16 8.42
C PHE A 244 9.37 -3.16 8.10
N HIS A 245 8.64 -2.09 8.38
CA HIS A 245 7.26 -1.94 7.96
C HIS A 245 7.07 -2.28 6.45
N TYR A 246 7.83 -1.61 5.57
CA TYR A 246 7.75 -1.81 4.12
C TYR A 246 8.25 -3.20 3.68
N VAL A 247 9.24 -3.75 4.38
CA VAL A 247 9.72 -5.11 4.10
C VAL A 247 8.68 -6.15 4.50
N GLN A 248 8.03 -5.97 5.65
CA GLN A 248 6.97 -6.83 6.14
C GLN A 248 5.76 -6.80 5.20
N ASP A 249 5.40 -5.63 4.67
CA ASP A 249 4.34 -5.52 3.68
C ASP A 249 4.60 -6.41 2.47
N VAL A 250 5.81 -6.38 1.89
CA VAL A 250 6.12 -7.22 0.72
C VAL A 250 6.42 -8.68 1.06
N THR A 251 6.48 -9.05 2.35
CA THR A 251 6.39 -10.47 2.74
C THR A 251 4.97 -10.99 2.62
N ASN A 252 3.97 -10.10 2.79
CA ASN A 252 2.60 -10.41 2.41
C ASN A 252 2.46 -10.38 0.89
N GLN A 253 2.14 -11.53 0.33
CA GLN A 253 2.27 -11.75 -1.10
C GLN A 253 1.24 -10.94 -1.91
N ILE A 254 0.13 -10.51 -1.31
CA ILE A 254 -0.86 -9.65 -1.98
C ILE A 254 -0.37 -8.22 -2.23
N HIS A 255 0.68 -7.76 -1.53
CA HIS A 255 1.36 -6.48 -1.76
C HIS A 255 2.40 -6.53 -2.88
N THR A 256 2.57 -7.69 -3.52
CA THR A 256 3.57 -7.89 -4.59
C THR A 256 2.96 -8.11 -5.98
N VAL A 257 1.64 -7.91 -6.10
CA VAL A 257 0.87 -8.01 -7.35
C VAL A 257 -0.18 -6.91 -7.39
N GLN A 258 -0.54 -6.39 -8.57
CA GLN A 258 -1.51 -5.28 -8.67
C GLN A 258 -2.97 -5.75 -8.58
N VAL A 259 -3.37 -6.80 -9.32
CA VAL A 259 -4.78 -7.27 -9.38
C VAL A 259 -4.95 -8.72 -8.91
N GLY A 260 -3.87 -9.47 -8.72
CA GLY A 260 -3.90 -10.79 -8.11
C GLY A 260 -4.31 -11.93 -9.05
N ILE A 261 -5.53 -11.89 -9.61
CA ILE A 261 -6.09 -12.97 -10.44
C ILE A 261 -7.02 -12.45 -11.55
N TYR A 262 -7.07 -13.19 -12.67
CA TYR A 262 -7.97 -12.89 -13.78
C TYR A 262 -9.45 -12.99 -13.41
N ASP A 263 -9.81 -13.86 -12.47
CA ASP A 263 -11.20 -14.06 -12.06
C ASP A 263 -11.87 -12.79 -11.53
N PHE A 264 -11.13 -11.85 -10.93
CA PHE A 264 -11.69 -10.58 -10.51
C PHE A 264 -12.13 -9.70 -11.70
N PHE A 265 -11.44 -9.79 -12.83
CA PHE A 265 -11.89 -9.13 -14.07
C PHE A 265 -13.18 -9.76 -14.59
N VAL A 266 -13.28 -11.09 -14.51
CA VAL A 266 -14.51 -11.81 -14.90
C VAL A 266 -15.66 -11.40 -13.99
N ASP A 267 -15.46 -11.42 -12.67
CA ASP A 267 -16.46 -11.03 -11.68
C ASP A 267 -16.91 -9.57 -11.91
N ALA A 268 -15.97 -8.63 -12.05
CA ALA A 268 -16.28 -7.22 -12.31
C ALA A 268 -17.04 -7.00 -13.63
N THR A 269 -16.70 -7.78 -14.66
CA THR A 269 -17.38 -7.72 -15.97
C THR A 269 -18.83 -8.21 -15.86
N LEU A 270 -19.04 -9.36 -15.22
CA LEU A 270 -20.37 -9.92 -14.99
C LEU A 270 -21.24 -8.98 -14.15
N GLU A 271 -20.67 -8.40 -13.10
CA GLU A 271 -21.38 -7.44 -12.25
C GLU A 271 -21.68 -6.12 -12.98
N ARG A 272 -20.79 -5.64 -13.85
CA ARG A 272 -21.10 -4.48 -14.68
C ARG A 272 -22.28 -4.74 -15.61
N TYR A 273 -22.35 -5.92 -16.24
CA TYR A 273 -23.51 -6.29 -17.05
C TYR A 273 -24.79 -6.41 -16.22
N SER A 274 -24.70 -7.02 -15.03
CA SER A 274 -25.80 -7.09 -14.06
C SER A 274 -26.29 -5.69 -13.66
N LEU A 275 -25.38 -4.77 -13.36
CA LEU A 275 -25.69 -3.39 -13.00
C LEU A 275 -26.26 -2.60 -14.18
N ALA A 276 -25.73 -2.80 -15.39
CA ALA A 276 -26.29 -2.21 -16.60
C ALA A 276 -27.75 -2.63 -16.77
N LEU A 277 -28.06 -3.92 -16.67
CA LEU A 277 -29.44 -4.43 -16.74
C LEU A 277 -30.36 -3.88 -15.65
N LYS A 278 -29.85 -3.69 -14.43
CA LYS A 278 -30.63 -3.13 -13.31
C LYS A 278 -30.88 -1.62 -13.43
N THR A 279 -30.01 -0.91 -14.15
CA THR A 279 -30.04 0.56 -14.24
C THR A 279 -30.51 1.07 -15.60
N GLY A 280 -30.98 0.22 -16.51
CA GLY A 280 -31.33 0.67 -17.85
C GLY A 280 -30.13 1.07 -18.69
N GLY A 281 -28.97 0.48 -18.46
CA GLY A 281 -27.69 0.92 -19.02
C GLY A 281 -27.22 2.28 -18.49
N GLY A 282 -27.58 2.62 -17.24
CA GLY A 282 -27.22 3.89 -16.57
C GLY A 282 -28.25 5.03 -16.72
N TYR A 283 -29.43 4.75 -17.30
CA TYR A 283 -30.48 5.75 -17.51
C TYR A 283 -31.44 5.90 -16.32
N PHE A 284 -31.60 4.84 -15.52
CA PHE A 284 -32.48 4.79 -14.35
C PHE A 284 -31.73 4.57 -13.04
N GLY A 285 -30.40 4.67 -13.05
CA GLY A 285 -29.51 4.54 -11.90
C GLY A 285 -28.05 4.76 -12.29
N GLU A 286 -27.16 4.80 -11.31
CA GLU A 286 -25.73 4.94 -11.56
C GLU A 286 -25.14 3.66 -12.14
N LEU A 287 -24.56 3.75 -13.34
CA LEU A 287 -23.74 2.69 -13.91
C LEU A 287 -22.27 2.94 -13.58
N ARG A 288 -21.77 2.19 -12.59
CA ARG A 288 -20.37 2.24 -12.18
C ARG A 288 -19.47 1.62 -13.25
N THR A 289 -18.26 2.16 -13.37
CA THR A 289 -17.26 1.68 -14.33
C THR A 289 -16.72 0.30 -13.94
N MET A 290 -16.30 -0.51 -14.92
CA MET A 290 -15.69 -1.83 -14.63
C MET A 290 -14.47 -1.70 -13.71
N PRO A 291 -13.52 -0.77 -13.94
CA PRO A 291 -12.40 -0.57 -13.03
C PRO A 291 -12.82 -0.24 -11.59
N SER A 292 -13.88 0.56 -11.42
CA SER A 292 -14.35 0.88 -10.06
C SER A 292 -14.95 -0.35 -9.36
N ILE A 293 -15.67 -1.22 -10.08
CA ILE A 293 -16.20 -2.46 -9.51
C ILE A 293 -15.05 -3.42 -9.19
N GLY A 294 -14.09 -3.58 -10.10
CA GLY A 294 -12.92 -4.43 -9.90
C GLY A 294 -12.07 -4.00 -8.70
N ILE A 295 -11.86 -2.70 -8.48
CA ILE A 295 -11.15 -2.17 -7.31
C ILE A 295 -11.87 -2.55 -6.01
N ASP A 296 -13.20 -2.46 -5.95
CA ASP A 296 -13.96 -2.85 -4.76
C ASP A 296 -13.80 -4.36 -4.47
N ILE A 297 -13.93 -5.21 -5.50
CA ILE A 297 -13.75 -6.66 -5.38
C ILE A 297 -12.34 -6.98 -4.87
N LEU A 298 -11.32 -6.39 -5.48
CA LEU A 298 -9.93 -6.55 -5.08
C LEU A 298 -9.74 -6.13 -3.62
N THR A 299 -10.24 -4.95 -3.25
CA THR A 299 -10.15 -4.39 -1.89
C THR A 299 -10.79 -5.33 -0.86
N ASN A 300 -11.97 -5.87 -1.15
CA ASN A 300 -12.64 -6.82 -0.25
C ASN A 300 -11.76 -8.03 0.02
N HIS A 301 -11.28 -8.69 -1.03
CA HIS A 301 -10.53 -9.93 -0.89
C HIS A 301 -9.16 -9.71 -0.26
N HIS A 302 -8.52 -8.59 -0.58
CA HIS A 302 -7.30 -8.12 0.05
C HIS A 302 -7.47 -8.00 1.57
N VAL A 303 -8.39 -7.13 2.01
CA VAL A 303 -8.61 -6.86 3.44
C VAL A 303 -9.11 -8.10 4.19
N ILE A 304 -10.00 -8.90 3.59
CA ILE A 304 -10.48 -10.13 4.23
C ILE A 304 -9.32 -11.12 4.45
N SER A 305 -8.43 -11.29 3.47
CA SER A 305 -7.28 -12.19 3.61
C SER A 305 -6.37 -11.81 4.78
N GLU A 306 -6.08 -10.52 4.93
CA GLU A 306 -5.25 -9.99 6.00
C GLU A 306 -5.94 -10.14 7.36
N GLN A 307 -7.22 -9.78 7.43
CA GLN A 307 -7.99 -9.84 8.67
C GLN A 307 -8.21 -11.30 9.14
N LEU A 308 -8.34 -12.28 8.24
CA LEU A 308 -8.39 -13.69 8.61
C LEU A 308 -7.07 -14.17 9.23
N VAL A 309 -5.93 -13.86 8.60
CA VAL A 309 -4.59 -14.23 9.13
C VAL A 309 -4.35 -13.54 10.47
N ARG A 310 -4.61 -12.23 10.54
CA ARG A 310 -4.52 -11.44 11.77
C ARG A 310 -5.38 -12.04 12.87
N ARG A 311 -6.65 -12.36 12.59
CA ARG A 311 -7.57 -12.86 13.60
C ARG A 311 -7.06 -14.14 14.24
N ARG A 312 -6.55 -15.10 13.45
CA ARG A 312 -5.99 -16.35 13.99
C ARG A 312 -4.73 -16.12 14.82
N LEU A 313 -3.86 -15.20 14.40
CA LEU A 313 -2.71 -14.78 15.19
C LEU A 313 -3.14 -14.24 16.56
N LEU A 314 -4.01 -13.22 16.57
CA LEU A 314 -4.41 -12.53 17.79
C LEU A 314 -5.23 -13.41 18.73
N ASP A 315 -6.13 -14.25 18.20
CA ASP A 315 -6.85 -15.23 19.01
C ASP A 315 -5.86 -16.16 19.74
N THR A 316 -4.80 -16.61 19.05
CA THR A 316 -3.77 -17.47 19.66
C THR A 316 -2.96 -16.73 20.71
N LEU A 317 -2.56 -15.48 20.46
CA LEU A 317 -1.86 -14.64 21.45
C LEU A 317 -2.73 -14.36 22.68
N ALA A 318 -4.05 -14.29 22.51
CA ALA A 318 -5.04 -14.17 23.58
C ALA A 318 -5.39 -15.50 24.28
N GLY A 319 -4.71 -16.60 23.94
CA GLY A 319 -4.90 -17.92 24.54
C GLY A 319 -5.99 -18.79 23.89
N LYS A 320 -6.68 -18.31 22.85
CA LYS A 320 -7.60 -19.12 22.02
C LYS A 320 -6.83 -19.79 20.90
N VAL A 321 -5.96 -20.73 21.28
CA VAL A 321 -5.02 -21.37 20.37
C VAL A 321 -5.76 -22.17 19.29
N THR A 322 -5.51 -21.84 18.02
CA THR A 322 -5.87 -22.70 16.88
C THR A 322 -4.60 -23.30 16.25
N SER A 323 -4.76 -24.34 15.43
CA SER A 323 -3.64 -24.94 14.68
C SER A 323 -2.96 -23.92 13.78
N GLU A 324 -3.75 -23.08 13.10
CA GLU A 324 -3.28 -22.04 12.18
C GLU A 324 -2.57 -20.94 12.94
N GLY A 325 -3.18 -20.42 14.00
CA GLY A 325 -2.60 -19.35 14.80
C GLY A 325 -1.32 -19.78 15.52
N ALA A 326 -1.23 -21.02 16.00
CA ALA A 326 0.01 -21.56 16.57
C ALA A 326 1.15 -21.61 15.53
N LYS A 327 0.85 -22.02 14.30
CA LYS A 327 1.82 -22.01 13.19
C LYS A 327 2.27 -20.59 12.84
N LEU A 328 1.34 -19.63 12.82
CA LEU A 328 1.66 -18.21 12.59
C LEU A 328 2.57 -17.66 13.69
N VAL A 329 2.31 -17.99 14.97
CA VAL A 329 3.15 -17.54 16.09
C VAL A 329 4.60 -18.07 16.00
N GLU A 330 4.77 -19.30 15.54
CA GLU A 330 6.09 -19.93 15.43
C GLU A 330 6.86 -19.57 14.16
N ALA A 331 6.16 -19.22 13.07
CA ALA A 331 6.75 -18.96 11.77
C ALA A 331 7.88 -17.92 11.76
N PRO A 332 7.72 -16.69 12.30
CA PRO A 332 8.75 -15.66 12.20
C PRO A 332 10.01 -15.97 13.01
N LYS A 333 9.98 -16.98 13.88
CA LYS A 333 11.13 -17.42 14.69
C LYS A 333 12.09 -18.32 13.91
N LYS A 334 11.69 -18.79 12.72
CA LYS A 334 12.44 -19.77 11.92
C LYS A 334 12.85 -19.16 10.59
N ASP A 335 13.94 -19.67 10.03
CA ASP A 335 14.37 -19.28 8.69
C ASP A 335 13.73 -20.14 7.60
N GLU A 336 13.35 -19.50 6.49
CA GLU A 336 13.10 -20.20 5.23
C GLU A 336 14.45 -20.41 4.53
N ALA A 337 14.97 -21.64 4.56
CA ALA A 337 16.35 -21.92 4.16
C ALA A 337 16.68 -21.57 2.69
N GLU A 338 15.74 -21.75 1.77
CA GLU A 338 15.94 -21.36 0.36
C GLU A 338 15.98 -19.84 0.21
N PHE A 339 15.09 -19.14 0.89
CA PHE A 339 15.05 -17.69 0.87
C PHE A 339 16.27 -17.08 1.56
N ALA A 340 16.71 -17.61 2.72
CA ALA A 340 17.93 -17.17 3.39
C ALA A 340 19.16 -17.27 2.47
N ARG A 341 19.28 -18.38 1.71
CA ARG A 341 20.34 -18.52 0.69
C ARG A 341 20.22 -17.48 -0.43
N ALA A 342 19.00 -17.18 -0.88
CA ALA A 342 18.77 -16.15 -1.89
C ALA A 342 19.14 -14.75 -1.39
N LEU A 343 18.90 -14.45 -0.10
CA LEU A 343 19.32 -13.20 0.53
C LEU A 343 20.85 -13.11 0.60
N ASP A 344 21.52 -14.17 1.07
CA ASP A 344 22.98 -14.20 1.15
C ASP A 344 23.63 -14.08 -0.26
N GLU A 345 23.05 -14.74 -1.27
CA GLU A 345 23.49 -14.58 -2.66
C GLU A 345 23.30 -13.14 -3.15
N ALA A 346 22.14 -12.53 -2.88
CA ALA A 346 21.86 -11.15 -3.29
C ALA A 346 22.81 -10.15 -2.63
N LEU A 347 23.14 -10.36 -1.35
CA LEU A 347 24.12 -9.57 -0.61
C LEU A 347 25.57 -9.81 -1.09
N GLY A 348 25.88 -10.99 -1.63
CA GLY A 348 27.21 -11.31 -2.16
C GLY A 348 27.49 -10.77 -3.57
N ARG A 349 26.51 -10.14 -4.23
CA ARG A 349 26.68 -9.62 -5.60
C ARG A 349 27.55 -8.35 -5.62
N PRO A 350 28.42 -8.16 -6.63
CA PRO A 350 29.19 -6.93 -6.78
C PRO A 350 28.29 -5.69 -6.78
N GLY A 351 28.60 -4.71 -5.93
CA GLY A 351 27.78 -3.50 -5.76
C GLY A 351 26.70 -3.59 -4.67
N ALA A 352 26.56 -4.72 -3.98
CA ALA A 352 25.80 -4.82 -2.73
C ALA A 352 26.53 -4.13 -1.55
N ASP A 353 27.87 -4.09 -1.62
CA ASP A 353 28.74 -3.39 -0.68
C ASP A 353 28.81 -1.88 -0.97
N ALA A 354 27.80 -1.14 -0.52
CA ALA A 354 27.84 0.33 -0.40
C ALA A 354 26.66 0.89 0.42
N GLY A 355 26.17 0.14 1.42
CA GLY A 355 25.06 0.58 2.27
C GLY A 355 23.67 0.59 1.60
N SER A 356 23.52 0.02 0.40
CA SER A 356 22.23 -0.14 -0.32
C SER A 356 21.54 -1.49 -0.07
N PHE A 357 21.94 -2.20 0.99
CA PHE A 357 21.51 -3.58 1.23
C PHE A 357 20.02 -3.71 1.55
N ALA A 358 19.40 -2.70 2.17
CA ALA A 358 17.98 -2.71 2.48
C ALA A 358 17.13 -2.84 1.21
N GLY A 359 17.46 -2.07 0.17
CA GLY A 359 16.79 -2.17 -1.12
C GLY A 359 16.98 -3.54 -1.75
N ILE A 360 18.18 -4.11 -1.65
CA ILE A 360 18.53 -5.44 -2.18
C ILE A 360 17.72 -6.54 -1.50
N LEU A 361 17.70 -6.54 -0.16
CA LEU A 361 16.94 -7.50 0.64
C LEU A 361 15.43 -7.40 0.35
N THR A 362 14.91 -6.18 0.22
CA THR A 362 13.50 -5.95 -0.08
C THR A 362 13.13 -6.45 -1.48
N ARG A 363 13.97 -6.18 -2.51
CA ARG A 363 13.75 -6.70 -3.87
C ARG A 363 13.82 -8.23 -3.93
N ALA A 364 14.75 -8.85 -3.21
CA ALA A 364 14.83 -10.30 -3.11
C ALA A 364 13.57 -10.89 -2.43
N THR A 365 13.03 -10.20 -1.43
CA THR A 365 11.76 -10.55 -0.79
C THR A 365 10.59 -10.48 -1.78
N ILE A 366 10.48 -9.37 -2.52
CA ILE A 366 9.48 -9.18 -3.57
C ILE A 366 9.54 -10.28 -4.63
N GLU A 367 10.75 -10.65 -5.08
CA GLU A 367 10.94 -11.69 -6.09
C GLU A 367 10.32 -13.02 -5.65
N VAL A 368 10.53 -13.44 -4.41
CA VAL A 368 9.99 -14.69 -3.89
C VAL A 368 8.49 -14.57 -3.59
N SER A 369 8.06 -13.50 -2.92
CA SER A 369 6.65 -13.28 -2.54
C SER A 369 5.71 -13.10 -3.74
N SER A 370 6.18 -12.45 -4.81
CA SER A 370 5.36 -12.19 -6.02
C SER A 370 4.85 -13.46 -6.70
N ARG A 371 5.54 -14.59 -6.54
CA ARG A 371 5.11 -15.89 -7.07
C ARG A 371 3.82 -16.41 -6.41
N GLU A 372 3.49 -15.86 -5.25
CA GLU A 372 2.43 -16.36 -4.37
C GLU A 372 1.26 -15.37 -4.21
N GLY A 373 1.33 -14.16 -4.78
CA GLY A 373 0.24 -13.18 -4.70
C GLY A 373 -1.08 -13.68 -5.33
N GLY A 374 -1.00 -14.25 -6.54
CA GLY A 374 -2.16 -14.87 -7.20
C GLY A 374 -2.75 -16.05 -6.43
N PRO A 375 -1.94 -17.00 -5.93
CA PRO A 375 -2.40 -18.03 -5.01
C PRO A 375 -3.13 -17.53 -3.77
N VAL A 376 -2.69 -16.44 -3.12
CA VAL A 376 -3.42 -15.87 -1.97
C VAL A 376 -4.80 -15.38 -2.40
N TYR A 377 -4.88 -14.59 -3.49
CA TYR A 377 -6.16 -14.11 -4.01
C TYR A 377 -7.10 -15.24 -4.44
N SER A 378 -6.56 -16.31 -5.03
CA SER A 378 -7.34 -17.50 -5.41
C SER A 378 -7.94 -18.21 -4.19
N ALA A 379 -7.13 -18.37 -3.14
CA ALA A 379 -7.56 -19.01 -1.90
C ALA A 379 -8.66 -18.17 -1.21
N VAL A 380 -8.43 -16.87 -0.98
CA VAL A 380 -9.43 -16.02 -0.31
C VAL A 380 -10.71 -15.90 -1.15
N ARG A 381 -10.64 -15.76 -2.48
CA ARG A 381 -11.84 -15.74 -3.35
C ARG A 381 -12.69 -17.01 -3.23
N SER A 382 -12.04 -18.15 -3.02
CA SER A 382 -12.73 -19.43 -2.85
C SER A 382 -13.39 -19.55 -1.47
N LEU A 383 -12.86 -18.86 -0.47
CA LEU A 383 -13.35 -18.86 0.91
C LEU A 383 -14.47 -17.86 1.16
N THR A 384 -14.48 -16.74 0.47
CA THR A 384 -15.41 -15.63 0.73
C THR A 384 -16.80 -15.87 0.17
N ASP A 385 -17.81 -15.35 0.89
CA ASP A 385 -19.17 -15.30 0.39
C ASP A 385 -19.21 -14.56 -0.97
N PRO A 386 -19.86 -15.12 -2.01
CA PRO A 386 -19.94 -14.50 -3.32
C PRO A 386 -20.48 -13.06 -3.34
N ARG A 387 -21.18 -12.61 -2.29
CA ARG A 387 -21.61 -11.21 -2.15
C ARG A 387 -20.46 -10.21 -2.23
N PHE A 388 -19.26 -10.56 -1.77
CA PHE A 388 -18.09 -9.67 -1.83
C PHE A 388 -17.50 -9.49 -3.23
N ARG A 389 -18.07 -10.18 -4.22
CA ARG A 389 -17.79 -10.01 -5.64
C ARG A 389 -18.83 -9.12 -6.33
N GLN A 390 -19.86 -8.64 -5.63
CA GLN A 390 -20.96 -7.86 -6.19
C GLN A 390 -20.69 -6.35 -6.20
N ALA A 391 -21.22 -5.65 -7.21
CA ALA A 391 -21.08 -4.20 -7.30
C ALA A 391 -21.72 -3.48 -6.09
N GLY A 392 -20.95 -2.61 -5.43
CA GLY A 392 -21.41 -1.79 -4.30
C GLY A 392 -21.32 -2.48 -2.93
N VAL A 393 -20.78 -3.70 -2.86
CA VAL A 393 -20.45 -4.35 -1.59
C VAL A 393 -19.00 -4.04 -1.22
N LEU A 394 -18.80 -3.45 -0.05
CA LEU A 394 -17.48 -3.18 0.52
C LEU A 394 -17.39 -3.79 1.91
N TYR A 395 -16.35 -4.58 2.14
CA TYR A 395 -15.96 -5.07 3.45
C TYR A 395 -15.41 -3.92 4.29
N SER A 396 -15.89 -3.80 5.51
CA SER A 396 -15.44 -2.79 6.47
C SER A 396 -14.53 -3.42 7.51
N GLU A 397 -13.23 -3.15 7.39
CA GLU A 397 -12.22 -3.56 8.38
C GLU A 397 -12.59 -3.22 9.84
N LYS A 398 -13.28 -2.09 10.05
CA LYS A 398 -13.60 -1.59 11.40
C LYS A 398 -14.81 -2.25 12.05
N SER A 399 -15.74 -2.77 11.25
CA SER A 399 -17.06 -3.17 11.73
C SER A 399 -17.46 -4.58 11.38
N ASP A 400 -16.84 -5.18 10.36
CA ASP A 400 -17.12 -6.55 9.95
C ASP A 400 -16.19 -7.53 10.67
N ASP A 401 -16.76 -8.66 11.09
CA ASP A 401 -15.99 -9.82 11.55
C ASP A 401 -15.46 -10.58 10.32
N PRO A 402 -14.14 -10.83 10.19
CA PRO A 402 -13.60 -11.56 9.04
C PRO A 402 -14.17 -12.97 8.89
N ASP A 403 -14.56 -13.62 9.98
CA ASP A 403 -15.19 -14.95 9.91
C ASP A 403 -16.62 -14.89 9.34
N SER A 404 -17.31 -13.75 9.49
CA SER A 404 -18.62 -13.51 8.86
C SER A 404 -18.54 -13.29 7.35
N ALA A 405 -17.34 -13.06 6.82
CA ALA A 405 -17.12 -12.91 5.40
C ALA A 405 -16.98 -14.25 4.66
N LEU A 406 -16.82 -15.36 5.39
CA LEU A 406 -16.66 -16.70 4.84
C LEU A 406 -17.97 -17.27 4.27
N ALA A 407 -17.84 -18.06 3.21
CA ALA A 407 -18.95 -18.79 2.63
C ALA A 407 -19.51 -19.84 3.61
N LYS A 408 -20.84 -20.06 3.55
CA LYS A 408 -21.53 -21.04 4.42
C LYS A 408 -20.95 -22.45 4.37
N LYS A 409 -20.47 -22.87 3.20
CA LYS A 409 -19.74 -24.12 3.02
C LYS A 409 -18.29 -23.75 2.73
N LEU A 410 -17.43 -23.93 3.72
CA LEU A 410 -16.01 -23.62 3.62
C LEU A 410 -15.31 -24.63 2.70
N ASP A 411 -14.48 -24.13 1.80
CA ASP A 411 -13.51 -24.94 1.07
C ASP A 411 -12.28 -25.14 1.97
N GLN A 412 -12.17 -26.31 2.57
CA GLN A 412 -11.07 -26.61 3.50
C GLN A 412 -9.70 -26.56 2.81
N SER A 413 -9.62 -26.93 1.53
CA SER A 413 -8.36 -26.89 0.78
C SER A 413 -7.90 -25.45 0.58
N ALA A 414 -8.82 -24.54 0.24
CA ALA A 414 -8.52 -23.12 0.12
C ALA A 414 -8.15 -22.51 1.48
N TYR A 415 -8.80 -22.96 2.56
CA TYR A 415 -8.53 -22.49 3.92
C TYR A 415 -7.12 -22.87 4.34
N ASP A 416 -6.76 -24.14 4.20
CA ASP A 416 -5.43 -24.65 4.52
C ASP A 416 -4.35 -23.96 3.66
N ALA A 417 -4.64 -23.71 2.38
CA ALA A 417 -3.74 -23.00 1.48
C ALA A 417 -3.49 -21.56 1.91
N LEU A 418 -4.54 -20.81 2.27
CA LEU A 418 -4.42 -19.42 2.74
C LEU A 418 -3.52 -19.33 3.98
N PHE A 419 -3.72 -20.19 4.98
CA PHE A 419 -2.91 -20.17 6.19
C PHE A 419 -1.50 -20.70 5.99
N ALA A 420 -1.28 -21.64 5.06
CA ALA A 420 0.06 -22.04 4.68
C ALA A 420 0.83 -20.90 3.98
N LEU A 421 0.15 -20.10 3.15
CA LEU A 421 0.72 -18.89 2.53
C LEU A 421 1.04 -17.82 3.58
N GLY A 422 0.13 -17.56 4.52
CA GLY A 422 0.37 -16.62 5.63
C GLY A 422 1.52 -17.06 6.55
N GLN A 423 1.63 -18.36 6.82
CA GLN A 423 2.78 -18.91 7.57
C GLN A 423 4.10 -18.64 6.85
N ARG A 424 4.16 -18.83 5.52
CA ARG A 424 5.37 -18.53 4.73
C ARG A 424 5.69 -17.03 4.73
N ALA A 425 4.69 -16.16 4.60
CA ALA A 425 4.89 -14.71 4.72
C ALA A 425 5.58 -14.34 6.04
N PHE A 426 5.07 -14.87 7.16
CA PHE A 426 5.63 -14.60 8.49
C PHE A 426 7.05 -15.17 8.65
N GLN A 427 7.30 -16.36 8.10
CA GLN A 427 8.64 -16.96 8.10
C GLN A 427 9.64 -16.10 7.30
N ARG A 428 9.25 -15.62 6.11
CA ARG A 428 10.07 -14.71 5.29
C ARG A 428 10.36 -13.40 6.01
N ALA A 429 9.36 -12.81 6.65
CA ALA A 429 9.54 -11.60 7.46
C ALA A 429 10.62 -11.82 8.53
N GLY A 430 10.56 -12.95 9.24
CA GLY A 430 11.60 -13.33 10.20
C GLY A 430 12.99 -13.46 9.58
N THR A 431 13.09 -14.16 8.45
CA THR A 431 14.36 -14.38 7.73
C THR A 431 15.01 -13.08 7.28
N VAL A 432 14.26 -12.22 6.59
CA VAL A 432 14.81 -10.97 6.06
C VAL A 432 15.18 -9.99 7.18
N MET A 433 14.40 -9.89 8.25
CA MET A 433 14.73 -9.02 9.39
C MET A 433 16.01 -9.48 10.10
N ARG A 434 16.22 -10.78 10.30
CA ARG A 434 17.47 -11.29 10.89
C ARG A 434 18.68 -11.03 10.00
N ALA A 435 18.55 -11.28 8.68
CA ALA A 435 19.60 -10.99 7.71
C ALA A 435 19.94 -9.49 7.69
N TRP A 436 18.93 -8.64 7.76
CA TRP A 436 19.09 -7.19 7.83
C TRP A 436 19.82 -6.74 9.09
N VAL A 437 19.35 -7.12 10.28
CA VAL A 437 19.96 -6.70 11.57
C VAL A 437 21.43 -7.11 11.64
N ARG A 438 21.79 -8.27 11.10
CA ARG A 438 23.18 -8.73 11.01
C ARG A 438 24.04 -7.72 10.24
N VAL A 439 23.63 -7.36 9.01
CA VAL A 439 24.38 -6.42 8.15
C VAL A 439 24.36 -5.00 8.71
N GLU A 440 23.23 -4.55 9.24
CA GLU A 440 23.09 -3.21 9.81
C GLU A 440 24.02 -3.02 11.02
N LYS A 441 24.12 -4.01 11.92
CA LYS A 441 25.04 -3.97 13.06
C LYS A 441 26.49 -3.86 12.64
N GLU A 442 26.88 -4.53 11.55
CA GLU A 442 28.22 -4.40 10.98
C GLU A 442 28.49 -2.97 10.49
N GLN A 443 27.51 -2.32 9.85
CA GLN A 443 27.64 -0.93 9.38
C GLN A 443 27.60 0.11 10.51
N MET A 444 26.81 -0.13 11.56
CA MET A 444 26.82 0.71 12.76
C MET A 444 28.10 0.54 13.60
N GLY A 445 28.75 -0.62 13.48
CA GLY A 445 29.97 -0.99 14.19
C GLY A 445 31.26 -0.42 13.60
N VAL A 446 31.21 0.49 12.62
CA VAL A 446 32.40 1.08 12.02
C VAL A 446 33.27 1.82 13.06
N PRO A 447 34.61 1.73 12.97
CA PRO A 447 35.53 2.42 13.87
C PRO A 447 35.30 3.93 13.91
N ALA A 448 35.56 4.57 15.05
CA ALA A 448 35.27 5.98 15.28
C ALA A 448 35.97 6.89 14.26
N GLU A 449 37.18 6.55 13.85
CA GLU A 449 37.98 7.23 12.84
C GLU A 449 37.39 7.15 11.42
N SER A 450 36.56 6.15 11.14
CA SER A 450 35.93 5.94 9.83
C SER A 450 34.46 6.40 9.80
N ARG A 451 33.88 6.78 10.95
CA ARG A 451 32.46 7.16 11.04
C ARG A 451 32.08 8.33 10.13
N ALA A 452 32.91 9.39 10.09
CA ALA A 452 32.64 10.55 9.25
C ALA A 452 32.60 10.18 7.77
N GLN A 453 33.55 9.35 7.31
CA GLN A 453 33.57 8.85 5.94
C GLN A 453 32.36 7.96 5.63
N ALA A 454 31.99 7.07 6.55
CA ALA A 454 30.81 6.23 6.39
C ALA A 454 29.53 7.07 6.33
N LEU A 455 29.42 8.10 7.18
CA LEU A 455 28.32 9.05 7.19
C LEU A 455 28.21 9.80 5.85
N ASP A 456 29.32 10.30 5.32
CA ASP A 456 29.34 10.98 4.01
C ASP A 456 28.81 10.08 2.90
N VAL A 457 29.22 8.80 2.87
CA VAL A 457 28.74 7.82 1.88
C VAL A 457 27.23 7.58 1.99
N VAL A 458 26.70 7.48 3.23
CA VAL A 458 25.27 7.28 3.46
C VAL A 458 24.47 8.51 3.02
N ILE A 459 24.90 9.72 3.40
CA ILE A 459 24.22 10.96 3.02
C ILE A 459 24.27 11.17 1.51
N GLU A 460 25.42 10.94 0.88
CA GLU A 460 25.58 11.04 -0.57
C GLU A 460 24.56 10.16 -1.29
N ARG A 461 24.47 8.88 -0.89
CA ARG A 461 23.53 7.92 -1.45
C ARG A 461 22.08 8.40 -1.29
N LEU A 462 21.71 8.83 -0.08
CA LEU A 462 20.37 9.32 0.21
C LEU A 462 20.03 10.55 -0.65
N VAL A 463 20.86 11.59 -0.60
CA VAL A 463 20.61 12.87 -1.29
C VAL A 463 20.57 12.67 -2.80
N ARG A 464 21.52 11.94 -3.39
CA ARG A 464 21.53 11.66 -4.84
C ARG A 464 20.27 10.95 -5.28
N ARG A 465 19.82 9.94 -4.54
CA ARG A 465 18.59 9.21 -4.89
C ARG A 465 17.38 10.13 -4.77
N GLN A 466 17.24 10.86 -3.67
CA GLN A 466 16.05 11.68 -3.44
C GLN A 466 15.92 12.83 -4.43
N LEU A 467 17.01 13.53 -4.75
CA LEU A 467 17.00 14.57 -5.76
C LEU A 467 16.57 14.02 -7.14
N ARG A 468 17.09 12.85 -7.52
CA ARG A 468 16.66 12.17 -8.75
C ARG A 468 15.16 11.86 -8.75
N LEU A 469 14.65 11.23 -7.69
CA LEU A 469 13.23 10.87 -7.59
C LEU A 469 12.32 12.10 -7.60
N LEU A 470 12.74 13.20 -6.95
CA LEU A 470 12.02 14.47 -7.00
C LEU A 470 12.00 15.05 -8.42
N GLY A 471 13.14 15.11 -9.09
CA GLY A 471 13.21 15.61 -10.47
C GLY A 471 12.33 14.81 -11.42
N GLU A 472 12.30 13.48 -11.26
CA GLU A 472 11.40 12.60 -12.00
C GLU A 472 9.91 12.88 -11.71
N ALA A 473 9.53 13.04 -10.44
CA ALA A 473 8.17 13.39 -10.04
C ALA A 473 7.74 14.77 -10.57
N GLU A 474 8.65 15.75 -10.55
CA GLU A 474 8.45 17.11 -11.07
C GLU A 474 8.26 17.13 -12.58
N SER A 475 9.05 16.34 -13.30
CA SER A 475 8.91 16.16 -14.75
C SER A 475 7.53 15.60 -15.10
N ARG A 476 7.12 14.50 -14.44
CA ARG A 476 5.77 13.93 -14.61
C ARG A 476 4.66 14.91 -14.23
N ARG A 477 4.85 15.69 -13.17
CA ARG A 477 3.87 16.71 -12.75
C ARG A 477 3.73 17.83 -13.78
N THR A 478 4.83 18.26 -14.37
CA THR A 478 4.83 19.27 -15.45
C THR A 478 4.05 18.75 -16.66
N GLU A 479 4.29 17.50 -17.05
CA GLU A 479 3.53 16.83 -18.12
C GLU A 479 2.03 16.72 -17.77
N PHE A 480 1.71 16.29 -16.54
CA PHE A 480 0.34 16.14 -16.06
C PHE A 480 -0.44 17.47 -16.06
N LEU A 481 0.20 18.57 -15.66
CA LEU A 481 -0.40 19.91 -15.68
C LEU A 481 -0.63 20.43 -17.11
N GLY A 482 0.24 20.05 -18.07
CA GLY A 482 0.10 20.41 -19.48
C GLY A 482 -1.03 19.68 -20.21
N SER A 483 -1.48 18.53 -19.69
CA SER A 483 -2.61 17.77 -20.25
C SER A 483 -3.35 16.99 -19.16
N PRO A 484 -4.16 17.66 -18.31
CA PRO A 484 -4.86 16.99 -17.22
C PRO A 484 -5.82 15.92 -17.77
N GLN A 485 -5.67 14.68 -17.30
CA GLN A 485 -6.52 13.58 -17.77
C GLN A 485 -8.00 13.87 -17.47
N ALA A 486 -8.88 13.54 -18.41
CA ALA A 486 -10.31 13.66 -18.19
C ALA A 486 -10.71 12.74 -17.03
N LYS A 487 -11.46 13.26 -16.04
CA LYS A 487 -12.07 12.44 -14.97
C LYS A 487 -12.75 11.23 -15.62
N SER A 488 -12.31 10.02 -15.28
CA SER A 488 -12.99 8.76 -15.63
C SER A 488 -14.31 8.54 -14.86
N ALA A 489 -14.84 9.58 -14.22
CA ALA A 489 -15.92 9.54 -13.25
C ALA A 489 -17.15 10.37 -13.65
N GLY A 490 -17.48 10.42 -14.94
CA GLY A 490 -18.83 10.76 -15.38
C GLY A 490 -19.71 9.51 -15.34
N PRO A 491 -21.04 9.62 -15.13
CA PRO A 491 -21.93 8.46 -15.24
C PRO A 491 -21.79 7.84 -16.62
N GLU A 492 -21.33 6.58 -16.67
CA GLU A 492 -21.21 5.85 -17.92
C GLU A 492 -22.61 5.48 -18.44
N ARG A 493 -22.78 5.52 -19.76
CA ARG A 493 -23.99 5.03 -20.42
C ARG A 493 -23.63 3.88 -21.34
N MET A 494 -24.36 2.77 -21.23
CA MET A 494 -24.22 1.63 -22.12
C MET A 494 -25.47 1.51 -23.03
N PRO A 495 -25.50 2.21 -24.17
CA PRO A 495 -26.66 2.19 -25.07
C PRO A 495 -27.01 0.78 -25.58
N ILE A 496 -26.04 -0.13 -25.66
CA ILE A 496 -26.28 -1.53 -26.03
C ILE A 496 -27.11 -2.25 -24.96
N ALA A 497 -26.84 -2.03 -23.68
CA ALA A 497 -27.62 -2.62 -22.59
C ALA A 497 -29.06 -2.11 -22.60
N LEU A 498 -29.26 -0.80 -22.82
CA LEU A 498 -30.58 -0.21 -23.00
C LEU A 498 -31.32 -0.82 -24.21
N ALA A 499 -30.62 -1.09 -25.31
CA ALA A 499 -31.20 -1.73 -26.50
C ALA A 499 -31.64 -3.18 -26.22
N VAL A 500 -30.82 -3.96 -25.49
CA VAL A 500 -31.16 -5.33 -25.07
C VAL A 500 -32.37 -5.33 -24.15
N GLU A 501 -32.41 -4.45 -23.15
CA GLU A 501 -33.56 -4.33 -22.25
C GLU A 501 -34.84 -3.91 -22.99
N SER A 502 -34.72 -2.93 -23.89
CA SER A 502 -35.84 -2.49 -24.73
C SER A 502 -36.36 -3.63 -25.61
N ALA A 503 -35.47 -4.48 -26.14
CA ALA A 503 -35.84 -5.65 -26.91
C ALA A 503 -36.52 -6.73 -26.05
N VAL A 504 -36.06 -6.97 -24.82
CA VAL A 504 -36.68 -7.92 -23.89
C VAL A 504 -38.06 -7.46 -23.46
N VAL A 505 -38.21 -6.19 -23.06
CA VAL A 505 -39.50 -5.59 -22.69
C VAL A 505 -40.44 -5.57 -23.89
N GLY A 506 -39.95 -5.16 -25.07
CA GLY A 506 -40.70 -5.18 -26.32
C GLY A 506 -41.16 -6.59 -26.71
N GLY A 507 -40.29 -7.60 -26.56
CA GLY A 507 -40.60 -9.01 -26.81
C GLY A 507 -41.64 -9.58 -25.85
N ALA A 508 -41.54 -9.24 -24.55
CA ALA A 508 -42.52 -9.63 -23.54
C ALA A 508 -43.88 -8.97 -23.79
N ALA A 509 -43.90 -7.66 -24.08
CA ALA A 509 -45.12 -6.94 -24.45
C ALA A 509 -45.76 -7.52 -25.72
N TRP A 510 -44.96 -7.87 -26.73
CA TRP A 510 -45.43 -8.52 -27.94
C TRP A 510 -46.03 -9.91 -27.67
N LEU A 511 -45.41 -10.71 -26.80
CA LEU A 511 -45.93 -12.02 -26.38
C LEU A 511 -47.27 -11.89 -25.64
N VAL A 512 -47.40 -10.91 -24.75
CA VAL A 512 -48.65 -10.61 -24.04
C VAL A 512 -49.74 -10.17 -25.02
N LEU A 513 -49.44 -9.23 -25.93
CA LEU A 513 -50.37 -8.77 -26.97
C LEU A 513 -50.79 -9.91 -27.90
N ARG A 514 -49.87 -10.79 -28.27
CA ARG A 514 -50.15 -11.98 -29.09
C ARG A 514 -51.05 -12.97 -28.36
N ARG A 515 -50.83 -13.20 -27.05
CA ARG A 515 -51.72 -14.03 -26.22
C ARG A 515 -53.11 -13.42 -26.05
N LEU A 516 -53.22 -12.10 -25.86
CA LEU A 516 -54.50 -11.39 -25.76
C LEU A 516 -55.27 -11.43 -27.09
N ARG A 517 -54.59 -11.26 -28.23
CA ARG A 517 -55.19 -11.40 -29.57
C ARG A 517 -55.67 -12.83 -29.83
N ARG A 518 -54.90 -13.85 -29.44
CA ARG A 518 -55.32 -15.26 -29.54
C ARG A 518 -56.54 -15.57 -28.65
N LYS A 519 -56.59 -15.02 -27.43
CA LYS A 519 -57.77 -15.17 -26.56
C LYS A 519 -59.01 -14.51 -27.17
N ARG A 520 -58.89 -13.29 -27.72
CA ARG A 520 -60.00 -12.62 -28.43
C ARG A 520 -60.51 -13.40 -29.63
N ALA A 521 -59.60 -13.91 -30.47
CA ALA A 521 -59.95 -14.77 -31.60
C ALA A 521 -60.62 -16.10 -31.18
N SER A 522 -60.28 -16.64 -30.00
CA SER A 522 -60.95 -17.83 -29.47
C SER A 522 -62.34 -17.55 -28.90
N THR A 523 -62.58 -16.36 -28.35
CA THR A 523 -63.92 -15.93 -27.92
C THR A 523 -64.84 -15.62 -29.09
N ASP A 524 -64.33 -15.06 -30.19
CA ASP A 524 -65.12 -14.78 -31.40
C ASP A 524 -65.56 -16.07 -32.13
N HIS A 525 -64.82 -17.17 -31.97
CA HIS A 525 -65.22 -18.48 -32.49
C HIS A 525 -66.26 -19.22 -31.62
N VAL A 526 -66.43 -18.82 -30.35
CA VAL A 526 -67.45 -19.39 -29.45
C VAL A 526 -68.77 -18.60 -29.54
N THR A 527 -68.75 -17.36 -30.02
CA THR A 527 -69.97 -16.56 -30.28
C THR A 527 -70.44 -16.63 -31.73
N GLY A 528 -70.18 -17.74 -32.43
CA GLY A 528 -70.79 -18.03 -33.72
C GLY A 528 -72.32 -17.92 -33.63
N ARG A 529 -72.85 -16.77 -34.04
CA ARG A 529 -74.26 -16.59 -34.38
C ARG A 529 -74.41 -16.96 -35.84
N SER A 530 -75.27 -17.96 -36.03
CA SER A 530 -76.04 -18.27 -37.23
C SER A 530 -76.46 -17.06 -38.03
#